data_AF-A0A8X7Y488-F1
#
_entry.id   AF-A0A8X7Y488-F1
#
_cell.length_a   1.000
_cell.length_b   1.000
_cell.length_c   1.000
_cell.angle_alpha   90.00
_cell.angle_beta   90.00
_cell.angle_gamma   90.00
#
_symmetry.space_group_name_H-M   'P 1'
#
loop_
_entity.id
_entity.type
_entity.pdbx_description
1 polymer ?
#
loop_
_entity_poly.entity_id
_entity_poly.type
_entity_poly.pdbx_seq_one_letter_code
_entity_poly.pdbx_strand_id
1 'polypeptide(L)'
;MAMALTRASCCSLARQRNPLRSIFIQNPHHQRIRFRHPLQSFKSYPAGFQHRVRAIHEATVEPITSNKQNEPQPQNWNIKMLYDGDCPLCMREVNMLRERNQSYGTIKFVDISSDEYSPEENQGLDYKTVMGRIHAILSDGTVVTDVEAFRKLYEQVGLGWVYAVTKYEPIATIADAVYSVWAKYRLQVTGRPPLEEILDTRKKKDEICNNSNACKM
;
A
#
# COMPACT_ATOMS: atom_id res chain seq x y z
N MET A 1 51.66 -16.82 -59.60
CA MET A 1 51.52 -17.30 -58.20
C MET A 1 50.08 -17.83 -58.10
N ALA A 2 49.80 -19.14 -58.12
CA ALA A 2 50.01 -20.14 -57.05
C ALA A 2 49.45 -19.62 -55.69
N MET A 3 48.62 -20.32 -54.90
CA MET A 3 48.33 -21.75 -54.78
C MET A 3 47.09 -21.96 -53.85
N ALA A 4 46.35 -23.06 -54.07
CA ALA A 4 45.66 -23.97 -53.13
C ALA A 4 44.89 -23.41 -51.89
N LEU A 5 43.57 -23.58 -51.80
CA LEU A 5 42.80 -24.75 -51.28
C LEU A 5 42.95 -25.04 -49.78
N THR A 6 41.84 -24.93 -49.02
CA THR A 6 41.35 -26.06 -48.19
C THR A 6 39.87 -25.91 -47.85
N ARG A 7 39.14 -27.01 -48.09
CA ARG A 7 37.76 -27.29 -47.65
C ARG A 7 37.76 -27.72 -46.18
N ALA A 8 36.66 -27.48 -45.47
CA ALA A 8 36.16 -28.42 -44.47
C ALA A 8 34.63 -28.37 -44.41
N SER A 9 34.04 -29.56 -44.51
CA SER A 9 32.62 -29.90 -44.54
C SER A 9 32.27 -30.69 -43.29
N CYS A 10 30.96 -30.83 -43.03
CA CYS A 10 30.32 -31.72 -42.05
C CYS A 10 30.49 -31.28 -40.58
N CYS A 11 29.52 -31.45 -39.67
CA CYS A 11 28.44 -32.43 -39.65
C CYS A 11 27.28 -31.96 -38.75
N SER A 12 26.06 -32.32 -39.14
CA SER A 12 24.80 -32.25 -38.40
C SER A 12 24.84 -32.98 -37.05
N LEU A 13 24.28 -32.36 -36.00
CA LEU A 13 23.56 -33.08 -34.94
C LEU A 13 22.28 -32.33 -34.60
N ALA A 14 21.22 -32.67 -35.34
CA ALA A 14 19.86 -32.49 -34.90
C ALA A 14 19.64 -33.32 -33.62
N ARG A 15 19.19 -32.69 -32.53
CA ARG A 15 18.63 -33.40 -31.39
C ARG A 15 17.12 -33.41 -31.51
N GLN A 16 16.61 -34.49 -32.10
CA GLN A 16 15.20 -34.86 -32.09
C GLN A 16 14.79 -35.44 -30.73
N ARG A 17 13.49 -35.29 -30.41
CA ARG A 17 12.61 -36.02 -29.47
C ARG A 17 12.01 -35.11 -28.39
N ASN A 18 10.72 -35.15 -28.09
CA ASN A 18 9.52 -35.68 -28.76
C ASN A 18 8.31 -35.11 -27.97
N PRO A 19 7.09 -35.15 -28.53
CA PRO A 19 5.91 -34.49 -28.00
C PRO A 19 5.11 -35.37 -27.02
N LEU A 20 4.22 -34.72 -26.26
CA LEU A 20 3.02 -35.25 -25.58
C LEU A 20 3.22 -36.35 -24.52
N ARG A 21 2.93 -36.00 -23.26
CA ARG A 21 2.14 -36.88 -22.40
C ARG A 21 1.28 -36.07 -21.44
N SER A 22 0.00 -36.01 -21.81
CA SER A 22 -1.13 -35.81 -20.92
C SER A 22 -1.02 -36.76 -19.72
N ILE A 23 -1.12 -36.20 -18.51
CA ILE A 23 -1.44 -36.97 -17.31
C ILE A 23 -2.79 -36.45 -16.82
N PHE A 24 -3.83 -37.15 -17.25
CA PHE A 24 -5.10 -37.22 -16.55
C PHE A 24 -4.84 -37.81 -15.16
N ILE A 25 -5.14 -37.04 -14.11
CA ILE A 25 -5.40 -37.60 -12.78
C ILE A 25 -6.91 -37.49 -12.57
N GLN A 26 -7.57 -38.64 -12.65
CA GLN A 26 -8.96 -38.82 -12.28
C GLN A 26 -9.08 -38.96 -10.76
N ASN A 27 -9.91 -38.09 -10.16
CA ASN A 27 -10.84 -38.33 -9.03
C ASN A 27 -10.24 -38.70 -7.64
N PRO A 28 -11.00 -38.67 -6.51
CA PRO A 28 -12.41 -38.29 -6.35
C PRO A 28 -12.76 -37.46 -5.08
N HIS A 29 -14.03 -37.06 -5.00
CA HIS A 29 -14.79 -36.68 -3.78
C HIS A 29 -14.33 -35.46 -2.97
N HIS A 30 -14.88 -34.29 -3.30
CA HIS A 30 -15.29 -33.36 -2.25
C HIS A 30 -16.77 -33.00 -2.37
N GLN A 31 -17.43 -33.18 -1.23
CA GLN A 31 -18.87 -33.14 -1.01
C GLN A 31 -19.40 -31.74 -1.30
N ARG A 32 -20.40 -31.66 -2.19
CA ARG A 32 -21.27 -30.48 -2.32
C ARG A 32 -22.05 -30.31 -1.02
N ILE A 33 -21.62 -29.36 -0.19
CA ILE A 33 -22.42 -28.86 0.93
C ILE A 33 -23.63 -28.13 0.32
N ARG A 34 -24.77 -28.83 0.25
CA ARG A 34 -26.07 -28.22 -0.01
C ARG A 34 -26.49 -27.48 1.26
N PHE A 35 -26.24 -26.18 1.33
CA PHE A 35 -26.96 -25.31 2.27
C PHE A 35 -28.43 -25.26 1.84
N ARG A 36 -29.25 -26.09 2.47
CA ARG A 36 -30.70 -25.92 2.48
C ARG A 36 -30.99 -24.69 3.34
N HIS A 37 -31.22 -23.54 2.72
CA HIS A 37 -31.91 -22.45 3.38
C HIS A 37 -33.36 -22.87 3.63
N PRO A 38 -33.86 -22.84 4.88
CA PRO A 38 -35.28 -22.93 5.13
C PRO A 38 -35.94 -21.67 4.59
N LEU A 39 -36.85 -21.81 3.63
CA LEU A 39 -37.84 -20.80 3.28
C LEU A 39 -38.69 -20.54 4.54
N GLN A 40 -38.36 -19.50 5.29
CA GLN A 40 -39.27 -19.00 6.31
C GLN A 40 -40.33 -18.16 5.61
N SER A 41 -41.51 -18.77 5.53
CA SER A 41 -42.79 -18.16 5.28
C SER A 41 -42.97 -16.92 6.15
N PHE A 42 -42.96 -15.74 5.53
CA PHE A 42 -43.44 -14.52 6.16
C PHE A 42 -44.95 -14.63 6.33
N LYS A 43 -45.40 -14.85 7.57
CA LYS A 43 -46.80 -14.68 7.97
C LYS A 43 -47.16 -13.20 7.89
N SER A 44 -48.06 -12.90 6.97
CA SER A 44 -48.83 -11.66 6.92
C SER A 44 -49.83 -11.61 8.08
N TYR A 45 -49.82 -10.51 8.84
CA TYR A 45 -50.90 -10.12 9.74
C TYR A 45 -51.34 -8.67 9.43
N PRO A 46 -52.65 -8.38 9.48
CA PRO A 46 -53.21 -7.12 8.99
C PRO A 46 -53.46 -6.10 10.12
N ALA A 47 -53.98 -4.94 9.69
CA ALA A 47 -54.50 -3.80 10.47
C ALA A 47 -53.40 -2.92 11.07
N GLY A 48 -53.33 -1.62 10.77
CA GLY A 48 -54.41 -0.69 10.50
C GLY A 48 -54.27 0.43 11.54
N PHE A 49 -53.49 1.45 11.22
CA PHE A 49 -53.46 2.69 12.00
C PHE A 49 -53.39 3.87 11.04
N GLN A 50 -54.55 4.46 10.82
CA GLN A 50 -54.75 5.62 9.96
C GLN A 50 -54.39 6.88 10.77
N HIS A 51 -53.12 7.27 10.77
CA HIS A 51 -52.74 8.58 11.28
C HIS A 51 -53.03 9.63 10.23
N ARG A 52 -54.09 10.40 10.49
CA ARG A 52 -54.48 11.58 9.72
C ARG A 52 -53.48 12.70 10.02
N VAL A 53 -52.40 12.77 9.23
CA VAL A 53 -51.44 13.88 9.29
C VAL A 53 -52.09 15.10 8.67
N ARG A 54 -52.27 16.13 9.50
CA ARG A 54 -52.74 17.46 9.11
C ARG A 54 -51.62 18.11 8.29
N ALA A 55 -51.91 18.50 7.05
CA ALA A 55 -50.98 19.27 6.22
C ALA A 55 -50.64 20.58 6.94
N ILE A 56 -49.38 20.72 7.36
CA ILE A 56 -48.81 22.00 7.77
C ILE A 56 -48.14 22.56 6.51
N HIS A 57 -48.42 23.83 6.27
CA HIS A 57 -48.02 24.59 5.10
C HIS A 57 -46.55 24.41 4.74
N GLU A 58 -46.34 24.23 3.45
CA GLU A 58 -45.09 24.19 2.71
C GLU A 58 -44.35 25.52 2.91
N ALA A 59 -43.45 25.54 3.89
CA ALA A 59 -42.39 26.53 3.96
C ALA A 59 -41.25 26.03 3.08
N THR A 60 -41.07 26.69 1.94
CA THR A 60 -39.95 26.53 1.02
C THR A 60 -38.64 26.72 1.79
N VAL A 61 -38.07 25.63 2.28
CA VAL A 61 -36.68 25.60 2.71
C VAL A 61 -35.89 25.31 1.44
N GLU A 62 -35.32 26.36 0.88
CA GLU A 62 -34.31 26.25 -0.16
C GLU A 62 -33.24 25.24 0.31
N PRO A 63 -32.83 24.28 -0.53
CA PRO A 63 -31.77 23.37 -0.15
C PRO A 63 -30.50 24.21 -0.01
N ILE A 64 -30.09 24.44 1.23
CA ILE A 64 -28.74 24.92 1.54
C ILE A 64 -27.82 23.86 0.97
N THR A 65 -27.20 24.19 -0.15
CA THR A 65 -26.14 23.44 -0.82
C THR A 65 -25.01 23.28 0.18
N SER A 66 -25.09 22.21 0.98
CA SER A 66 -24.00 21.79 1.83
C SER A 66 -22.86 21.41 0.90
N ASN A 67 -21.78 22.19 0.97
CA ASN A 67 -20.54 21.99 0.24
C ASN A 67 -20.04 20.56 0.51
N LYS A 68 -20.40 19.64 -0.37
CA LYS A 68 -19.89 18.27 -0.42
C LYS A 68 -18.55 18.31 -1.16
N GLN A 69 -17.57 18.99 -0.58
CA GLN A 69 -16.17 18.95 -1.01
C GLN A 69 -15.39 18.23 0.08
N ASN A 70 -14.73 17.14 -0.32
CA ASN A 70 -14.08 16.11 0.49
C ASN A 70 -14.95 14.88 0.84
N GLU A 71 -15.70 14.32 -0.12
CA GLU A 71 -15.91 12.88 -0.09
C GLU A 71 -14.63 12.19 -0.60
N PRO A 72 -14.01 11.29 0.18
CA PRO A 72 -12.86 10.52 -0.28
C PRO A 72 -13.27 9.76 -1.54
N GLN A 73 -12.54 9.97 -2.64
CA GLN A 73 -12.63 9.11 -3.82
C GLN A 73 -12.53 7.65 -3.39
N PRO A 74 -13.24 6.69 -4.00
CA PRO A 74 -13.14 5.29 -3.60
C PRO A 74 -11.69 4.81 -3.75
N GLN A 75 -10.98 4.71 -2.62
CA GLN A 75 -9.61 4.25 -2.57
C GLN A 75 -9.60 2.72 -2.71
N ASN A 76 -8.88 2.22 -3.71
CA ASN A 76 -8.65 0.79 -3.92
C ASN A 76 -7.59 0.19 -2.98
N TRP A 77 -7.21 0.93 -1.94
CA TRP A 77 -6.19 0.55 -0.96
C TRP A 77 -6.76 0.72 0.46
N ASN A 78 -6.28 -0.10 1.38
CA ASN A 78 -6.68 -0.07 2.79
C ASN A 78 -5.70 0.72 3.65
N ILE A 79 -4.42 0.73 3.26
CA ILE A 79 -3.37 1.49 3.93
C ILE A 79 -2.40 2.09 2.91
N LYS A 80 -1.85 3.25 3.22
CA LYS A 80 -0.78 3.91 2.50
C LYS A 80 0.48 3.89 3.35
N MET A 81 1.57 3.35 2.84
CA MET A 81 2.90 3.35 3.47
C MET A 81 3.69 4.55 2.98
N LEU A 82 4.08 5.44 3.89
CA LEU A 82 5.05 6.49 3.57
C LEU A 82 6.45 5.97 3.89
N TYR A 83 7.32 5.90 2.88
CA TYR A 83 8.65 5.32 3.02
C TYR A 83 9.71 6.21 2.37
N ASP A 84 10.95 6.05 2.82
CA ASP A 84 12.12 6.76 2.33
C ASP A 84 12.85 5.93 1.27
N GLY A 85 12.70 6.30 -0.02
CA GLY A 85 13.33 5.62 -1.15
C GLY A 85 14.86 5.68 -1.16
N ASP A 86 15.44 6.71 -0.56
CA ASP A 86 16.88 6.90 -0.45
C ASP A 86 17.51 6.09 0.70
N CYS A 87 16.71 5.38 1.50
CA CYS A 87 17.15 4.56 2.63
C CYS A 87 17.27 3.08 2.24
N PRO A 88 18.48 2.51 2.06
CA PRO A 88 18.64 1.13 1.59
C PRO A 88 18.02 0.08 2.52
N LEU A 89 18.05 0.32 3.84
CA LEU A 89 17.41 -0.57 4.82
C LEU A 89 15.88 -0.52 4.72
N CYS A 90 15.33 0.67 4.55
CA CYS A 90 13.90 0.88 4.35
C CYS A 90 13.43 0.22 3.05
N MET A 91 14.25 0.29 2.00
CA MET A 91 13.92 -0.33 0.70
C MET A 91 13.91 -1.86 0.73
N ARG A 92 14.69 -2.52 1.61
CA ARG A 92 14.57 -3.98 1.80
C ARG A 92 13.19 -4.37 2.28
N GLU A 93 12.68 -3.63 3.25
CA GLU A 93 11.34 -3.82 3.82
C GLU A 93 10.25 -3.51 2.77
N VAL A 94 10.35 -2.36 2.11
CA VAL A 94 9.40 -1.94 1.07
C VAL A 94 9.34 -2.94 -0.08
N ASN A 95 10.47 -3.44 -0.56
CA ASN A 95 10.50 -4.42 -1.65
C ASN A 95 9.85 -5.75 -1.25
N MET A 96 10.10 -6.20 -0.02
CA MET A 96 9.45 -7.40 0.52
C MET A 96 7.92 -7.23 0.64
N LEU A 97 7.46 -6.06 1.11
CA LEU A 97 6.04 -5.74 1.19
C LEU A 97 5.40 -5.60 -0.20
N ARG A 98 6.09 -4.97 -1.15
CA ARG A 98 5.64 -4.84 -2.54
C ARG A 98 5.42 -6.19 -3.21
N GLU A 99 6.39 -7.10 -3.08
CA GLU A 99 6.32 -8.44 -3.65
C GLU A 99 5.09 -9.19 -3.11
N ARG A 100 4.89 -9.19 -1.78
CA ARG A 100 3.70 -9.81 -1.18
C ARG A 100 2.41 -9.11 -1.55
N ASN A 101 2.41 -7.77 -1.60
CA ASN A 101 1.22 -6.99 -1.94
C ASN A 101 0.72 -7.25 -3.36
N GLN A 102 1.48 -7.90 -4.25
CA GLN A 102 1.00 -8.31 -5.58
C GLN A 102 -0.25 -9.21 -5.50
N SER A 103 -0.36 -10.07 -4.47
CA SER A 103 -1.53 -10.94 -4.29
C SER A 103 -2.67 -10.29 -3.49
N TYR A 104 -2.39 -9.24 -2.71
CA TYR A 104 -3.36 -8.60 -1.83
C TYR A 104 -3.93 -7.30 -2.41
N GLY A 105 -3.09 -6.46 -3.00
CA GLY A 105 -3.48 -5.18 -3.59
C GLY A 105 -3.96 -4.13 -2.57
N THR A 106 -3.58 -4.25 -1.30
CA THR A 106 -4.15 -3.49 -0.18
C THR A 106 -3.28 -2.31 0.26
N ILE A 107 -1.98 -2.33 -0.05
CA ILE A 107 -1.01 -1.28 0.31
C ILE A 107 -0.75 -0.33 -0.87
N LYS A 108 -0.94 0.97 -0.67
CA LYS A 108 -0.40 2.04 -1.53
C LYS A 108 0.98 2.46 -1.01
N PHE A 109 1.99 2.44 -1.86
CA PHE A 109 3.35 2.86 -1.48
C PHE A 109 3.59 4.29 -1.95
N VAL A 110 4.06 5.16 -1.06
CA VAL A 110 4.40 6.56 -1.39
C VAL A 110 5.82 6.84 -0.93
N ASP A 111 6.64 7.23 -1.90
CA ASP A 111 8.03 7.61 -1.67
C ASP A 111 8.11 9.06 -1.20
N ILE A 112 8.57 9.28 0.03
CA ILE A 112 8.79 10.64 0.54
C ILE A 112 10.05 11.26 -0.05
N SER A 113 10.94 10.46 -0.65
CA SER A 113 12.15 10.97 -1.28
C SER A 113 11.89 11.57 -2.68
N SER A 114 10.73 11.27 -3.27
CA SER A 114 10.31 11.83 -4.56
C SER A 114 10.10 13.35 -4.48
N ASP A 115 10.43 14.05 -5.56
CA ASP A 115 10.10 15.48 -5.73
C ASP A 115 8.59 15.71 -5.87
N GLU A 116 7.83 14.66 -6.21
CA GLU A 116 6.38 14.70 -6.35
C GLU A 116 5.66 14.49 -4.99
N TYR A 117 6.40 14.34 -3.88
CA TYR A 117 5.80 14.16 -2.57
C TYR A 117 5.05 15.43 -2.13
N SER A 118 3.73 15.34 -2.02
CA SER A 118 2.85 16.41 -1.50
C SER A 118 2.36 16.07 -0.09
N PRO A 119 2.59 16.93 0.92
CA PRO A 119 1.98 16.81 2.24
C PRO A 119 0.44 16.85 2.19
N GLU A 120 -0.12 17.65 1.29
CA GLU A 120 -1.57 17.83 1.13
C GLU A 120 -2.27 16.51 0.79
N GLU A 121 -1.66 15.68 -0.06
CA GLU A 121 -2.19 14.35 -0.40
C GLU A 121 -1.97 13.30 0.70
N ASN A 122 -1.19 13.64 1.73
CA ASN A 122 -0.70 12.72 2.75
C ASN A 122 -1.01 13.22 4.18
N GLN A 123 -2.23 13.72 4.39
CA GLN A 123 -2.75 14.15 5.71
C GLN A 123 -1.97 15.32 6.34
N GLY A 124 -1.38 16.19 5.52
CA GLY A 124 -0.57 17.32 5.98
C GLY A 124 0.78 16.90 6.57
N LEU A 125 1.21 15.65 6.38
CA LEU A 125 2.48 15.17 6.87
C LEU A 125 3.62 15.73 6.02
N ASP A 126 4.33 16.71 6.56
CA ASP A 126 5.47 17.30 5.88
C ASP A 126 6.66 16.34 5.79
N TYR A 127 7.55 16.58 4.84
CA TYR A 127 8.72 15.74 4.59
C TYR A 127 9.59 15.53 5.84
N LYS A 128 9.82 16.58 6.65
CA LYS A 128 10.67 16.50 7.84
C LYS A 128 10.04 15.58 8.88
N THR A 129 8.72 15.67 9.08
CA THR A 129 7.97 14.80 9.99
C THR A 129 8.07 13.33 9.57
N VAL A 130 7.82 13.03 8.29
CA VAL A 130 7.84 11.64 7.79
C VAL A 130 9.26 11.09 7.66
N MET A 131 10.26 11.95 7.49
CA MET A 131 11.65 11.55 7.52
C MET A 131 12.10 11.12 8.94
N GLY A 132 11.48 11.64 10.00
CA GLY A 132 11.86 11.30 11.36
C GLY A 132 11.53 9.85 11.76
N ARG A 133 10.36 9.34 11.36
CA ARG A 133 9.77 8.07 11.80
C ARG A 133 8.89 7.46 10.71
N ILE A 134 8.64 6.15 10.74
CA ILE A 134 7.73 5.52 9.79
C ILE A 134 6.29 6.00 10.03
N HIS A 135 5.56 6.23 8.94
CA HIS A 135 4.15 6.60 8.97
C HIS A 135 3.36 5.68 8.01
N ALA A 136 2.16 5.33 8.42
CA ALA A 136 1.17 4.75 7.53
C ALA A 136 -0.19 5.44 7.72
N ILE A 137 -0.92 5.63 6.62
CA ILE A 137 -2.21 6.30 6.61
C ILE A 137 -3.27 5.26 6.24
N LEU A 138 -4.23 5.01 7.12
CA LEU A 138 -5.37 4.13 6.85
C LEU A 138 -6.32 4.80 5.85
N SER A 139 -7.16 4.01 5.18
CA SER A 139 -8.13 4.51 4.21
C SER A 139 -9.18 5.46 4.79
N ASP A 140 -9.38 5.41 6.11
CA ASP A 140 -10.23 6.35 6.86
C ASP A 140 -9.52 7.68 7.21
N GLY A 141 -8.24 7.83 6.83
CA GLY A 141 -7.41 9.01 7.12
C GLY A 141 -6.61 8.92 8.41
N THR A 142 -6.79 7.88 9.24
CA THR A 142 -6.03 7.71 10.48
C THR A 142 -4.55 7.52 10.19
N VAL A 143 -3.71 8.34 10.84
CA VAL A 143 -2.25 8.21 10.78
C VAL A 143 -1.76 7.35 11.93
N VAL A 144 -1.04 6.28 11.60
CA VAL A 144 -0.33 5.43 12.56
C VAL A 144 1.17 5.53 12.33
N THR A 145 1.96 5.28 13.38
CA THR A 145 3.42 5.50 13.36
C THR A 145 4.18 4.36 14.05
N ASP A 146 5.50 4.35 13.92
CA ASP A 146 6.42 3.41 14.59
C ASP A 146 6.01 1.93 14.42
N VAL A 147 6.04 1.15 15.50
CA VAL A 147 5.74 -0.28 15.48
C VAL A 147 4.29 -0.53 15.09
N GLU A 148 3.37 0.39 15.42
CA GLU A 148 1.98 0.27 15.00
C GLU A 148 1.84 0.37 13.47
N ALA A 149 2.56 1.28 12.82
CA ALA A 149 2.56 1.37 11.36
C ALA A 149 3.04 0.06 10.73
N PHE A 150 4.16 -0.51 11.22
CA PHE A 150 4.62 -1.81 10.73
C PHE A 150 3.60 -2.92 10.94
N ARG A 151 2.99 -3.00 12.14
CA ARG A 151 1.97 -3.99 12.45
C ARG A 151 0.80 -3.91 11.46
N LYS A 152 0.26 -2.71 11.24
CA LYS A 152 -0.87 -2.49 10.31
C LYS A 152 -0.50 -2.83 8.88
N LEU A 153 0.71 -2.50 8.43
CA LEU A 153 1.21 -2.85 7.09
C LEU A 153 1.35 -4.37 6.92
N TYR A 154 1.92 -5.06 7.91
CA TYR A 154 2.09 -6.51 7.87
C TYR A 154 0.77 -7.26 7.90
N GLU A 155 -0.23 -6.74 8.64
CA GLU A 155 -1.59 -7.26 8.63
C GLU A 155 -2.21 -7.23 7.22
N GLN A 156 -1.89 -6.22 6.39
CA GLN A 156 -2.41 -6.11 5.02
C GLN A 156 -1.87 -7.16 4.04
N VAL A 157 -0.74 -7.79 4.36
CA VAL A 157 -0.08 -8.82 3.52
C VAL A 157 -0.03 -10.19 4.21
N GLY A 158 -0.91 -10.44 5.18
CA GLY A 158 -1.03 -11.73 5.86
C GLY A 158 0.12 -12.08 6.83
N LEU A 159 0.99 -11.11 7.15
CA LEU A 159 2.12 -11.27 8.07
C LEU A 159 1.86 -10.69 9.46
N GLY A 160 0.61 -10.36 9.79
CA GLY A 160 0.26 -9.76 11.10
C GLY A 160 0.68 -10.60 12.32
N TRP A 161 0.92 -11.90 12.14
CA TRP A 161 1.42 -12.79 13.19
C TRP A 161 2.85 -12.44 13.65
N VAL A 162 3.68 -11.84 12.78
CA VAL A 162 5.06 -11.41 13.11
C VAL A 162 5.06 -10.38 14.24
N TYR A 163 4.06 -9.49 14.24
CA TYR A 163 3.87 -8.43 15.22
C TYR A 163 2.79 -8.79 16.26
N ALA A 164 2.42 -10.06 16.40
CA ALA A 164 1.40 -10.44 17.39
C ALA A 164 1.88 -10.19 18.83
N VAL A 165 3.17 -10.43 19.09
CA VAL A 165 3.79 -10.22 20.41
C VAL A 165 3.82 -8.75 20.83
N THR A 166 3.93 -7.83 19.87
CA THR A 166 3.95 -6.38 20.13
C THR A 166 2.57 -5.81 20.42
N LYS A 167 1.51 -6.64 20.46
CA LYS A 167 0.16 -6.22 20.90
C LYS A 167 0.04 -6.11 22.43
N TYR A 168 0.97 -6.72 23.17
CA TYR A 168 1.03 -6.58 24.62
C TYR A 168 1.70 -5.24 24.96
N GLU A 169 1.00 -4.39 25.71
CA GLU A 169 1.39 -2.98 25.93
C GLU A 169 2.83 -2.82 26.45
N PRO A 170 3.30 -3.55 27.47
CA PRO A 170 4.69 -3.45 27.92
C PRO A 170 5.72 -3.75 26.80
N ILE A 171 5.43 -4.72 25.93
CA ILE A 171 6.32 -5.07 24.82
C ILE A 171 6.25 -4.00 23.73
N ALA A 172 5.06 -3.45 23.47
CA ALA A 172 4.87 -2.35 22.53
C ALA A 172 5.74 -1.14 22.92
N THR A 173 5.69 -0.72 24.19
CA THR A 173 6.49 0.40 24.69
C THR A 173 7.99 0.17 24.53
N ILE A 174 8.46 -1.05 24.83
CA ILE A 174 9.88 -1.39 24.64
C ILE A 174 10.25 -1.36 23.15
N ALA A 175 9.41 -1.91 22.28
CA ALA A 175 9.63 -1.93 20.85
C ALA A 175 9.67 -0.51 20.25
N ASP A 176 8.77 0.38 20.68
CA ASP A 176 8.74 1.78 20.26
C ASP A 176 9.98 2.55 20.74
N ALA A 177 10.47 2.27 21.94
CA ALA A 177 11.71 2.86 22.45
C ALA A 177 12.92 2.41 21.60
N VAL A 178 13.03 1.12 21.31
CA VAL A 178 14.07 0.57 20.43
C VAL A 178 13.97 1.18 19.02
N TYR A 179 12.75 1.28 18.49
CA TYR A 179 12.51 1.88 17.19
C TYR A 179 12.92 3.35 17.14
N SER A 180 12.61 4.12 18.19
CA SER A 180 12.99 5.55 18.28
C SER A 180 14.51 5.74 18.23
N VAL A 181 15.26 4.86 18.90
CA VAL A 181 16.73 4.84 18.82
C VAL A 181 17.18 4.54 17.40
N TRP A 182 16.65 3.47 16.78
CA TRP A 182 16.99 3.13 15.40
C TRP A 182 16.69 4.28 14.44
N ALA A 183 15.51 4.88 14.51
CA ALA A 183 15.07 5.96 13.63
C ALA A 183 16.02 7.16 13.70
N LYS A 184 16.51 7.51 14.90
CA LYS A 184 17.50 8.57 15.11
C LYS A 184 18.85 8.26 14.48
N TYR A 185 19.32 7.02 14.57
CA TYR A 185 20.65 6.63 14.07
C TYR A 185 20.64 6.09 12.64
N ARG A 186 19.49 5.86 12.02
CA ARG A 186 19.38 5.19 10.71
C ARG A 186 20.17 5.89 9.60
N LEU A 187 20.20 7.22 9.59
CA LEU A 187 20.93 7.99 8.59
C LEU A 187 22.44 7.72 8.72
N GLN A 188 22.97 7.76 9.93
CA GLN A 188 24.39 7.49 10.21
C GLN A 188 24.75 6.03 9.89
N VAL A 189 23.91 5.08 10.29
CA VAL A 189 24.10 3.64 10.04
C VAL A 189 24.07 3.31 8.54
N THR A 190 23.32 4.08 7.75
CA THR A 190 23.23 3.91 6.29
C THR A 190 24.23 4.77 5.51
N GLY A 191 25.14 5.48 6.20
CA GLY A 191 26.16 6.34 5.57
C GLY A 191 25.58 7.60 4.91
N ARG A 192 24.40 8.04 5.35
CA ARG A 192 23.69 9.20 4.80
C ARG A 192 24.03 10.49 5.55
N PRO A 193 23.95 11.65 4.88
CA PRO A 193 24.13 12.95 5.52
C PRO A 193 23.10 13.17 6.64
N PRO A 194 23.39 14.06 7.59
CA PRO A 194 22.45 14.44 8.64
C PRO A 194 21.17 15.04 8.04
N LEU A 195 20.08 14.97 8.80
CA LEU A 195 18.76 15.42 8.34
C LEU A 195 18.77 16.89 7.90
N GLU A 196 19.54 17.72 8.59
CA GLU A 196 19.71 19.14 8.31
C GLU A 196 20.22 19.38 6.89
N GLU A 197 21.26 18.64 6.47
CA GLU A 197 21.85 18.77 5.14
C GLU A 197 20.89 18.27 4.04
N ILE A 198 20.12 17.21 4.32
CA ILE A 198 19.08 16.71 3.41
C ILE A 198 17.98 17.76 3.20
N LEU A 199 17.56 18.43 4.27
CA LEU A 199 16.55 19.49 4.23
C LEU A 199 17.06 20.73 3.48
N ASP A 200 18.32 21.11 3.71
CA ASP A 200 18.92 22.26 3.02
C ASP A 200 19.09 21.99 1.52
N THR A 201 19.46 20.76 1.15
CA THR A 201 19.57 20.36 -0.26
C THR A 201 18.21 20.41 -0.96
N ARG A 202 17.13 19.94 -0.30
CA ARG A 202 15.77 20.05 -0.82
C ARG A 202 15.31 21.50 -0.98
N LYS A 203 15.49 22.34 0.04
CA LYS A 203 15.14 23.76 -0.04
C LYS A 203 15.86 24.49 -1.17
N LYS A 204 17.17 24.27 -1.32
CA LYS A 204 17.95 24.86 -2.42
C LYS A 204 17.42 24.42 -3.78
N LYS A 205 17.06 23.14 -3.90
CA LYS A 205 16.45 22.61 -5.12
C LYS A 205 15.11 23.28 -5.41
N ASP A 206 14.23 23.41 -4.42
CA ASP A 206 12.95 24.07 -4.55
C ASP A 206 13.10 25.55 -4.95
N GLU A 207 14.05 26.27 -4.34
CA GLU A 207 14.39 27.66 -4.71
C GLU A 207 14.85 27.78 -6.17
N ILE A 208 15.71 26.85 -6.63
CA ILE A 208 16.17 26.81 -8.02
C ILE A 208 15.00 26.50 -8.96
N CYS A 209 14.15 25.53 -8.63
CA CYS A 209 12.98 25.16 -9.41
C CYS A 209 11.91 26.26 -9.47
N ASN A 210 11.81 27.10 -8.43
CA ASN A 210 10.91 28.24 -8.43
C ASN A 210 11.47 29.42 -9.25
N ASN A 211 12.79 29.63 -9.22
CA ASN A 211 13.43 30.73 -9.93
C ASN A 211 13.73 30.42 -11.41
N SER A 212 13.84 29.13 -11.74
CA SER A 212 13.97 28.66 -13.12
C SER A 212 12.79 27.73 -13.40
N ASN A 213 11.95 28.04 -14.40
CA ASN A 213 10.85 27.16 -14.87
C ASN A 213 11.34 25.81 -15.46
N ALA A 214 12.50 25.31 -15.02
CA ALA A 214 13.30 24.24 -15.58
C ALA A 214 13.11 22.90 -14.85
N CYS A 215 12.46 22.86 -13.69
CA CYS A 215 12.14 21.59 -13.02
C CYS A 215 10.88 20.95 -13.61
N LYS A 216 11.01 20.51 -14.85
CA LYS A 216 10.18 19.46 -15.45
C LYS A 216 11.11 18.58 -16.27
N MET A 217 11.33 17.35 -15.81
CA MET A 217 11.79 16.23 -16.62
C MET A 217 10.90 15.03 -16.33
#